data_AF-A0A1I4IJE5-F1
#
_entry.id   AF-A0A1I4IJE5-F1
#
_cell.length_a   1.000
_cell.length_b   1.000
_cell.length_c   1.000
_cell.angle_alpha   90.00
_cell.angle_beta   90.00
_cell.angle_gamma   90.00
#
_symmetry.space_group_name_H-M   'P 1'
#
loop_
_entity.id
_entity.type
_entity.pdbx_description
1 polymer ?
#
loop_
_entity_poly.entity_id
_entity_poly.type
_entity_poly.pdbx_seq_one_letter_code
_entity_poly.pdbx_strand_id
1 'polypeptide(L)'
;MNNGNQKHLTYDQRVEMEKGLTNNKSFAEIARTIGKDPSTISKEVRLHSKTKERPDAGYTNPPCIHRKNCEIVCLCNEQCGIKCKICRRPNFR
;
A
#
# COMPACT_ATOMS: atom_id res chain seq x y z
N MET A 1 -15.81 3.68 35.40
CA MET A 1 -16.43 2.43 34.90
C MET A 1 -16.45 2.49 33.38
N ASN A 2 -15.53 1.80 32.72
CA ASN A 2 -15.51 1.73 31.26
C ASN A 2 -16.52 0.66 30.83
N ASN A 3 -17.76 1.07 30.58
CA ASN A 3 -18.76 0.20 29.97
C ASN A 3 -18.29 -0.10 28.56
N GLY A 4 -17.65 -1.26 28.37
CA GLY A 4 -17.27 -1.78 27.07
C GLY A 4 -18.54 -1.95 26.23
N ASN A 5 -18.79 -1.01 25.32
CA ASN A 5 -19.86 -1.08 24.34
C ASN A 5 -19.45 -2.13 23.29
N GLN A 6 -19.51 -3.41 23.67
CA GLN A 6 -19.23 -4.61 22.85
C GLN A 6 -20.31 -4.83 21.77
N LYS A 7 -20.77 -3.74 21.14
CA LYS A 7 -21.63 -3.80 19.97
C LYS A 7 -20.73 -3.78 18.75
N HIS A 8 -20.88 -4.80 17.88
CA HIS A 8 -20.22 -4.85 16.59
C HIS A 8 -20.48 -3.56 15.79
N LEU A 9 -19.51 -3.17 14.95
CA LEU A 9 -19.70 -2.11 13.96
C LEU A 9 -20.84 -2.50 13.03
N THR A 10 -21.80 -1.59 12.83
CA THR A 10 -22.84 -1.79 11.82
C THR A 10 -22.29 -1.49 10.43
N TYR A 11 -23.00 -1.95 9.40
CA TYR A 11 -22.65 -1.66 8.01
C TYR A 11 -22.54 -0.15 7.74
N ASP A 12 -23.54 0.63 8.17
CA ASP A 12 -23.56 2.09 7.98
C ASP A 12 -22.37 2.78 8.63
N GLN A 13 -21.94 2.30 9.80
CA GLN A 13 -20.74 2.83 10.46
C GLN A 13 -19.47 2.54 9.66
N ARG A 14 -19.36 1.39 9.00
CA ARG A 14 -18.23 1.10 8.10
C ARG A 14 -18.23 2.01 6.87
N VAL A 15 -19.40 2.29 6.32
CA VAL A 15 -19.55 3.24 5.19
C VAL A 15 -19.11 4.65 5.61
N GLU A 16 -19.50 5.10 6.80
CA GLU A 16 -19.04 6.38 7.39
C GLU A 16 -17.51 6.40 7.59
N MET A 17 -16.93 5.30 8.07
CA MET A 17 -15.47 5.17 8.19
C MET A 17 -14.77 5.31 6.83
N GLU A 18 -15.24 4.60 5.81
CA GLU A 18 -14.66 4.63 4.47
C GLU A 18 -14.72 6.03 3.86
N LYS A 19 -15.85 6.73 4.01
CA LYS A 19 -15.99 8.15 3.64
C LYS A 19 -14.99 9.03 4.39
N GLY A 20 -14.83 8.81 5.69
CA GLY A 20 -13.88 9.57 6.51
C GLY A 20 -12.44 9.41 6.05
N LEU A 21 -12.01 8.17 5.77
CA LEU A 21 -10.69 7.85 5.25
C LEU A 21 -10.44 8.46 3.87
N THR A 22 -11.42 8.37 2.97
CA THR A 22 -11.36 8.97 1.63
C THR A 22 -11.17 10.50 1.70
N ASN A 23 -11.76 11.14 2.71
CA ASN A 23 -11.61 12.57 2.97
C ASN A 23 -10.35 12.92 3.80
N ASN A 24 -9.41 11.98 3.98
CA ASN A 24 -8.18 12.16 4.78
C ASN A 24 -8.43 12.59 6.24
N LYS A 25 -9.57 12.23 6.84
CA LYS A 25 -9.85 12.51 8.25
C LYS A 25 -9.01 11.60 9.15
N SER A 26 -8.62 12.11 10.32
CA SER A 26 -7.93 11.30 11.33
C SER A 26 -8.86 10.26 11.95
N PHE A 27 -8.30 9.18 12.49
CA PHE A 27 -9.09 8.16 13.21
C PHE A 27 -9.84 8.74 14.41
N ALA A 28 -9.31 9.78 15.05
CA ALA A 28 -9.97 10.46 16.16
C ALA A 28 -11.20 11.24 15.70
N GLU A 29 -11.15 11.90 14.53
CA GLU A 29 -12.31 12.59 13.96
C GLU A 29 -13.40 11.60 13.55
N ILE A 30 -13.03 10.52 12.86
CA ILE A 30 -13.96 9.46 12.43
C ILE A 30 -14.63 8.81 13.64
N ALA A 31 -13.84 8.51 14.69
CA ALA A 31 -14.32 7.98 15.96
C ALA A 31 -15.37 8.88 16.62
N ARG A 32 -15.15 10.21 16.63
CA ARG A 32 -16.11 11.18 17.17
C ARG A 32 -17.42 11.19 16.39
N THR A 33 -17.36 11.12 15.06
CA THR A 33 -18.56 11.09 14.21
C THR A 33 -19.41 9.83 14.45
N ILE A 34 -18.75 8.67 14.58
CA ILE A 34 -19.43 7.37 14.67
C ILE A 34 -19.80 7.00 16.11
N GLY A 35 -19.19 7.66 17.10
CA GLY A 35 -19.37 7.35 18.53
C GLY A 35 -18.68 6.05 18.94
N LYS A 36 -17.53 5.73 18.33
CA LYS A 36 -16.71 4.55 18.63
C LYS A 36 -15.32 4.96 19.08
N ASP A 37 -14.61 4.06 19.75
CA ASP A 37 -13.23 4.32 20.15
C ASP A 37 -12.28 4.32 18.94
N PRO A 38 -11.30 5.24 18.84
CA PRO A 38 -10.34 5.28 17.73
C PRO A 38 -9.56 3.96 17.53
N SER A 39 -9.32 3.18 18.58
CA SER A 39 -8.70 1.86 18.45
C SER A 39 -9.62 0.84 17.77
N THR A 40 -10.94 0.99 17.91
CA THR A 40 -11.94 0.18 17.18
C THR A 40 -11.85 0.48 15.68
N ILE A 41 -11.80 1.77 15.33
CA ILE A 41 -11.61 2.22 13.94
C ILE A 41 -10.31 1.65 13.37
N SER A 42 -9.20 1.79 14.11
CA SER A 42 -7.87 1.28 13.70
C SER A 42 -7.87 -0.23 13.46
N LYS A 43 -8.49 -1.03 14.34
CA LYS A 43 -8.61 -2.49 14.18
C LYS A 43 -9.41 -2.84 12.93
N GLU A 44 -10.56 -2.21 12.73
CA GLU A 44 -11.42 -2.46 11.58
C GLU A 44 -10.73 -2.13 10.25
N VAL A 45 -10.04 -0.98 10.20
CA VAL A 45 -9.26 -0.56 9.02
C VAL A 45 -8.15 -1.55 8.72
N ARG A 46 -7.36 -1.96 9.72
CA ARG A 46 -6.28 -2.95 9.50
C ARG A 46 -6.80 -4.30 9.06
N LEU A 47 -7.94 -4.74 9.61
CA LEU A 47 -8.55 -6.02 9.28
C LEU A 47 -9.08 -6.06 7.84
N HIS A 48 -9.59 -4.95 7.32
CA HIS A 48 -10.23 -4.87 6.00
C HIS A 48 -9.42 -4.09 4.96
N SER A 49 -8.26 -3.52 5.33
CA SER A 49 -7.39 -2.86 4.37
C SER A 49 -6.77 -3.90 3.45
N LYS A 50 -7.00 -3.75 2.15
CA LYS A 50 -6.23 -4.48 1.16
C LYS A 50 -4.91 -3.75 0.98
N THR A 51 -3.80 -4.42 1.28
CA THR A 51 -2.50 -3.95 0.78
C THR A 51 -2.61 -3.89 -0.72
N LYS A 52 -2.40 -2.71 -1.31
CA LYS A 52 -2.29 -2.60 -2.76
C LYS A 52 -1.09 -3.44 -3.16
N GLU A 53 -1.35 -4.63 -3.70
CA GLU A 53 -0.31 -5.44 -4.31
C GLU A 53 0.38 -4.55 -5.34
N ARG A 54 1.70 -4.47 -5.24
CA ARG A 54 2.44 -3.73 -6.26
C ARG A 54 2.11 -4.39 -7.60
N PRO A 55 1.83 -3.61 -8.65
CA PRO A 55 1.42 -4.15 -9.95
C PRO A 55 2.45 -5.14 -10.54
N ASP A 56 3.66 -5.13 -10.02
CA ASP A 56 4.78 -5.95 -10.39
C ASP A 56 5.46 -6.59 -9.17
N ALA A 57 5.17 -7.87 -8.93
CA ALA A 57 6.04 -8.74 -8.12
C ALA A 57 7.49 -8.80 -8.69
N GLY A 58 7.66 -8.37 -9.96
CA GLY A 58 8.93 -8.19 -10.65
C GLY A 58 9.57 -6.79 -10.54
N TYR A 59 9.12 -5.90 -9.65
CA TYR A 59 9.88 -4.70 -9.28
C TYR A 59 11.16 -5.03 -8.49
N THR A 60 11.50 -6.30 -8.33
CA THR A 60 12.89 -6.69 -8.13
C THR A 60 13.60 -6.50 -9.46
N ASN A 61 14.49 -5.49 -9.48
CA ASN A 61 15.42 -5.18 -10.58
C ASN A 61 15.76 -6.41 -11.43
N PRO A 62 15.87 -6.28 -12.77
CA PRO A 62 16.25 -7.38 -13.66
C PRO A 62 17.39 -8.20 -13.00
N PRO A 63 17.31 -9.55 -12.96
CA PRO A 63 18.27 -10.37 -12.21
C PRO A 63 19.66 -10.31 -12.86
N CYS A 64 20.36 -9.22 -12.60
CA CYS A 64 21.74 -9.05 -12.98
C CYS A 64 22.60 -9.73 -11.92
N ILE A 65 23.24 -10.84 -12.28
CA ILE A 65 24.16 -11.57 -11.39
C ILE A 65 25.30 -10.67 -10.87
N HIS A 66 25.67 -9.65 -11.64
CA HIS A 66 26.68 -8.64 -11.29
C HIS A 66 26.07 -7.31 -10.80
N ARG A 67 24.85 -7.27 -10.26
CA ARG A 67 24.11 -6.03 -9.91
C ARG A 67 24.95 -4.98 -9.17
N LYS A 68 25.86 -5.39 -8.28
CA LYS A 68 26.73 -4.48 -7.51
C LYS A 68 27.63 -3.63 -8.42
N ASN A 69 28.23 -4.27 -9.43
CA ASN A 69 29.30 -3.67 -10.25
C ASN A 69 28.94 -3.60 -11.75
N CYS A 70 27.70 -3.90 -12.13
CA CYS A 70 27.29 -3.91 -13.53
C CYS A 70 27.28 -2.49 -14.11
N GLU A 71 28.08 -2.31 -15.16
CA GLU A 71 28.17 -1.07 -15.93
C GLU A 71 27.62 -1.22 -17.36
N ILE A 72 27.09 -2.40 -17.68
CA ILE A 72 26.49 -2.69 -18.97
C ILE A 72 25.29 -1.77 -19.19
N VAL A 73 25.29 -1.09 -20.33
CA VAL A 73 24.21 -0.27 -20.86
C VAL A 73 23.73 -0.88 -22.18
N CYS A 74 22.71 -0.30 -22.80
CA CYS A 74 22.19 -0.70 -24.11
C CYS A 74 21.56 -2.11 -24.18
N LEU A 75 21.21 -2.71 -23.03
CA LEU A 75 20.62 -4.06 -23.00
C LEU A 75 19.21 -4.10 -23.60
N CYS A 76 18.43 -3.03 -23.45
CA CYS A 76 17.04 -2.99 -23.88
C CYS A 76 16.85 -2.50 -25.32
N ASN A 77 17.80 -1.71 -25.83
CA ASN A 77 17.95 -1.22 -27.20
C ASN A 77 19.27 -0.45 -27.30
N GLU A 78 19.74 -0.18 -28.51
CA GLU A 78 21.04 0.49 -28.77
C GLU A 78 21.11 1.93 -28.23
N GLN A 79 19.96 2.57 -27.97
CA GLN A 79 19.85 3.92 -27.40
C GLN A 79 19.64 3.91 -25.87
N CYS A 80 19.62 2.73 -25.25
CA CYS A 80 19.30 2.54 -23.83
C CYS A 80 20.53 2.89 -22.96
N GLY A 81 20.79 4.18 -22.72
CA GLY A 81 21.90 4.66 -21.88
C GLY A 81 21.76 4.37 -20.37
N ILE A 82 20.77 3.57 -19.97
CA ILE A 82 20.50 3.23 -18.56
C ILE A 82 21.24 1.93 -18.23
N LYS A 83 21.98 1.92 -17.10
CA LYS A 83 22.66 0.71 -16.60
C LYS A 83 21.65 -0.42 -16.40
N CYS A 84 22.01 -1.64 -16.78
CA CYS A 84 21.19 -2.85 -16.67
C CYS A 84 20.48 -2.99 -15.31
N LYS A 85 21.17 -2.69 -14.21
CA LYS A 85 20.63 -2.73 -12.83
C LYS A 85 19.43 -1.81 -12.56
N ILE A 86 19.18 -0.80 -13.38
CA ILE A 86 18.09 0.20 -13.24
C ILE A 86 17.13 0.15 -14.44
N CYS A 87 17.49 -0.56 -15.51
CA CYS A 87 16.67 -0.63 -16.70
C CYS A 87 15.34 -1.35 -16.41
N ARG A 88 14.22 -0.67 -16.66
CA ARG A 88 12.86 -1.18 -16.41
C ARG A 88 12.28 -1.99 -17.58
N ARG A 89 13.08 -2.25 -18.62
CA ARG A 89 12.70 -3.03 -19.80
C ARG A 89 13.51 -4.33 -19.83
N PRO A 90 13.02 -5.40 -19.19
CA PRO A 90 13.69 -6.69 -19.20
C PRO A 90 13.39 -7.42 -20.52
N ASN A 91 13.98 -6.97 -21.63
CA ASN A 91 14.10 -7.84 -22.81
C ASN A 91 15.40 -8.63 -22.66
N PHE A 92 15.33 -9.69 -21.86
CA PHE A 92 16.36 -10.72 -21.84
C PHE A 92 16.08 -11.65 -23.02
N ARG A 93 16.78 -11.45 -24.13
CA ARG A 93 16.89 -12.46 -25.17
C ARG A 93 18.10 -13.33 -24.88
#